data_AF-A0A2Z4GCE0-F1
#
_entry.id   AF-A0A2Z4GCE0-F1
#
_cell.length_a   1.000
_cell.length_b   1.000
_cell.length_c   1.000
_cell.angle_alpha   90.00
_cell.angle_beta   90.00
_cell.angle_gamma   90.00
#
_symmetry.space_group_name_H-M   'P 1'
#
loop_
_entity.id
_entity.type
_entity.pdbx_description
1 polymer ?
#
loop_
_entity_poly.entity_id
_entity_poly.type
_entity_poly.pdbx_seq_one_letter_code
_entity_poly.pdbx_strand_id
1 'polypeptide(L)'
;MTGHLGEIKIVAFNFIPINYVLCDGRRLKKTSNHQLHLIVGDKYTYDNSDDTTFAIPDLRNRFVLQPETSNGLGVKKGADEIVLSMEQMPEHNHNVSLEVDNISGSSEPVISPKDAFLNNQAGVFSTEPSTDTFLAGISQNNVGNSQPIQIKNAHVKMVYAMCIQNDPNEGTIGEIKIWPNAKTDGSLGAIPNGWRLCNGDLLASSQNSALYSIIGYHYGGSIARNEFKLPDFRNRFATGITRSEKVGATGGKTNIRLDKNNLPPHNHSVKLGVNNNTDSTPHTQLPNNAFINSNAGTFSEEISSLATLGGISQEDKGSYEDIDVTNPSLGLNYIICTQGIFPSAGSNGGGEGVLGEIILFAGFRARFSNYILCSGQKISISSNQALFSLLGTSYGGNGSSNFDLPDLRNKIPLCVSKLVEVGKSGGANTIKLTSENLPAHNHNVQLAANHGADGRRVNISDSILNKDAGMFSTKETENTYLAGIKEHEFVGQEIDIRNPFLGINYLICINGTFPIRPTH
;
A
#
# COMPACT_ATOMS: atom_id res chain seq x y z
N MET A 1 1.97 -11.83 -41.10
CA MET A 1 0.66 -11.83 -40.42
C MET A 1 0.63 -10.63 -39.49
N THR A 2 0.06 -9.52 -39.96
CA THR A 2 -0.13 -8.24 -39.24
C THR A 2 -1.35 -8.34 -38.33
N GLY A 3 -1.33 -9.26 -37.36
CA GLY A 3 -2.51 -9.60 -36.58
C GLY A 3 -2.30 -9.35 -35.10
N HIS A 4 -2.83 -8.25 -34.57
CA HIS A 4 -2.85 -7.89 -33.15
C HIS A 4 -3.64 -8.88 -32.25
N LEU A 5 -3.82 -10.13 -32.68
CA LEU A 5 -4.58 -11.16 -31.98
C LEU A 5 -3.96 -11.46 -30.62
N GLY A 6 -4.73 -11.29 -29.54
CA GLY A 6 -4.24 -11.39 -28.16
C GLY A 6 -3.61 -10.12 -27.61
N GLU A 7 -3.51 -9.03 -28.39
CA GLU A 7 -3.22 -7.70 -27.84
C GLU A 7 -4.38 -7.23 -26.96
N ILE A 8 -4.04 -6.52 -25.88
CA ILE A 8 -4.99 -5.87 -25.00
C ILE A 8 -4.85 -4.36 -25.16
N LYS A 9 -5.93 -3.70 -25.58
CA LYS A 9 -6.03 -2.24 -25.65
C LYS A 9 -6.62 -1.68 -24.36
N ILE A 10 -6.09 -0.54 -23.93
CA ILE A 10 -6.71 0.32 -22.92
C ILE A 10 -7.55 1.35 -23.68
N VAL A 11 -8.82 1.50 -23.36
CA VAL A 11 -9.69 2.48 -24.05
C VAL A 11 -10.35 3.44 -23.08
N ALA A 12 -10.49 4.69 -23.52
CA ALA A 12 -11.02 5.80 -22.73
C ALA A 12 -12.56 5.90 -22.76
N PHE A 13 -13.24 5.00 -23.46
CA PHE A 13 -14.70 4.97 -23.60
C PHE A 13 -15.30 3.72 -22.95
N ASN A 14 -16.63 3.67 -22.86
CA ASN A 14 -17.37 2.68 -22.07
C ASN A 14 -17.97 1.52 -22.89
N PHE A 15 -17.53 1.31 -24.13
CA PHE A 15 -17.96 0.22 -24.99
C PHE A 15 -16.76 -0.57 -25.53
N ILE A 16 -17.01 -1.77 -26.05
CA ILE A 16 -15.97 -2.66 -26.57
C ILE A 16 -15.87 -2.45 -28.09
N PRO A 17 -14.67 -2.17 -28.65
CA PRO A 17 -14.50 -2.08 -30.10
C PRO A 17 -14.86 -3.38 -30.82
N ILE A 18 -15.20 -3.27 -32.11
CA ILE A 18 -15.44 -4.44 -32.97
C ILE A 18 -14.19 -5.33 -33.00
N ASN A 19 -14.34 -6.65 -33.00
CA ASN A 19 -13.26 -7.65 -32.92
C ASN A 19 -12.54 -7.76 -31.57
N TYR A 20 -12.99 -7.03 -30.55
CA TYR A 20 -12.49 -7.13 -29.20
C TYR A 20 -13.50 -7.75 -28.24
N VAL A 21 -12.99 -8.23 -27.11
CA VAL A 21 -13.79 -8.68 -25.97
C VAL A 21 -13.27 -8.01 -24.70
N LEU A 22 -14.15 -7.70 -23.75
CA LEU A 22 -13.75 -7.22 -22.43
C LEU A 22 -12.87 -8.26 -21.73
N CYS A 23 -11.76 -7.84 -21.11
CA CYS A 23 -10.90 -8.71 -20.29
C CYS A 23 -11.55 -9.01 -18.93
N ASP A 24 -12.58 -9.87 -18.93
CA ASP A 24 -13.39 -10.20 -17.76
C ASP A 24 -13.28 -11.66 -17.29
N GLY A 25 -12.31 -12.41 -17.84
CA GLY A 25 -12.09 -13.81 -17.45
C GLY A 25 -13.07 -14.81 -18.05
N ARG A 26 -13.98 -14.40 -18.95
CA ARG A 26 -14.93 -15.34 -19.55
C ARG A 26 -14.22 -16.46 -20.33
N ARG A 27 -14.91 -17.58 -20.48
CA ARG A 27 -14.43 -18.71 -21.28
C ARG A 27 -14.89 -18.57 -22.72
N LEU A 28 -13.99 -18.86 -23.67
CA LEU A 28 -14.26 -18.90 -25.10
C LEU A 28 -14.11 -20.34 -25.61
N LYS A 29 -14.92 -20.73 -26.59
CA LYS A 29 -14.82 -22.04 -27.24
C LYS A 29 -13.51 -22.14 -28.03
N LYS A 30 -12.75 -23.22 -27.81
CA LYS A 30 -11.50 -23.49 -28.55
C LYS A 30 -11.76 -23.67 -30.04
N THR A 31 -12.87 -24.30 -30.41
CA THR A 31 -13.24 -24.55 -31.82
C THR A 31 -13.47 -23.27 -32.61
N SER A 32 -14.20 -22.30 -32.04
CA SER A 32 -14.49 -21.02 -32.71
C SER A 32 -13.35 -20.01 -32.62
N ASN A 33 -12.40 -20.19 -31.70
CA ASN A 33 -11.30 -19.24 -31.43
C ASN A 33 -9.93 -19.93 -31.48
N HIS A 34 -9.76 -20.88 -32.40
CA HIS A 34 -8.58 -21.74 -32.46
C HIS A 34 -7.26 -20.95 -32.54
N GLN A 35 -7.19 -19.92 -33.40
CA GLN A 35 -6.00 -19.08 -33.54
C GLN A 35 -5.65 -18.32 -32.26
N LEU A 36 -6.65 -17.78 -31.56
CA LEU A 36 -6.44 -17.09 -30.30
C LEU A 36 -5.97 -18.05 -29.21
N HIS A 37 -6.55 -19.25 -29.15
CA HIS A 37 -6.12 -20.29 -28.22
C HIS A 37 -4.66 -20.71 -28.44
N LEU A 38 -4.18 -20.78 -29.68
CA LEU A 38 -2.76 -21.05 -29.95
C LEU A 38 -1.79 -19.97 -29.43
N ILE A 39 -2.29 -18.75 -29.19
CA ILE A 39 -1.52 -17.61 -28.67
C ILE A 39 -1.60 -17.52 -27.15
N VAL A 40 -2.81 -17.62 -26.61
CA VAL A 40 -3.11 -17.43 -25.18
C VAL A 40 -2.92 -18.73 -24.39
N GLY A 41 -3.31 -19.86 -24.98
CA GLY A 41 -3.37 -21.17 -24.32
C GLY A 41 -4.32 -21.17 -23.13
N ASP A 42 -4.01 -22.03 -22.15
CA ASP A 42 -4.79 -22.17 -20.92
C ASP A 42 -4.23 -21.33 -19.75
N LYS A 43 -3.40 -20.31 -20.04
CA LYS A 43 -2.69 -19.53 -19.00
C LYS A 43 -3.61 -18.78 -18.03
N TYR A 44 -4.83 -18.46 -18.46
CA TYR A 44 -5.85 -17.80 -17.64
C TYR A 44 -6.96 -18.76 -17.19
N THR A 45 -6.85 -20.04 -17.55
CA THR A 45 -7.80 -21.10 -17.21
C THR A 45 -7.40 -21.69 -15.86
N TYR A 46 -8.08 -21.29 -14.79
CA TYR A 46 -7.82 -21.83 -13.44
C TYR A 46 -8.69 -23.04 -13.11
N ASP A 47 -9.83 -23.16 -13.78
CA ASP A 47 -10.72 -24.31 -13.68
C ASP A 47 -10.58 -25.18 -14.95
N ASN A 48 -10.14 -26.42 -14.77
CA ASN A 48 -9.90 -27.38 -15.85
C ASN A 48 -11.06 -28.37 -16.04
N SER A 49 -12.25 -28.06 -15.51
CA SER A 49 -13.45 -28.91 -15.61
C SER A 49 -13.99 -29.07 -17.05
N ASP A 50 -13.77 -28.07 -17.92
CA ASP A 50 -14.19 -28.08 -19.33
C ASP A 50 -12.99 -27.85 -20.24
N ASP A 51 -12.60 -28.90 -20.96
CA ASP A 51 -11.45 -28.89 -21.88
C ASP A 51 -11.77 -28.28 -23.25
N THR A 52 -13.06 -28.05 -23.57
CA THR A 52 -13.52 -27.51 -24.85
C THR A 52 -13.41 -25.99 -24.94
N THR A 53 -13.15 -25.34 -23.80
CA THR A 53 -13.05 -23.89 -23.66
C THR A 53 -11.74 -23.48 -22.99
N PHE A 54 -11.34 -22.22 -23.18
CA PHE A 54 -10.21 -21.60 -22.49
C PHE A 54 -10.62 -20.20 -22.00
N ALA A 55 -10.04 -19.74 -20.90
CA ALA A 55 -10.33 -18.42 -20.36
C ALA A 55 -9.44 -17.33 -20.97
N ILE A 56 -10.00 -16.13 -21.09
CA ILE A 56 -9.25 -14.91 -21.42
C ILE A 56 -8.77 -14.22 -20.13
N PRO A 57 -7.88 -13.21 -20.22
CA PRO A 57 -7.49 -12.41 -19.05
C PRO A 57 -8.69 -11.81 -18.30
N ASP A 58 -8.61 -11.78 -16.97
CA ASP A 58 -9.52 -11.02 -16.11
C ASP A 58 -8.77 -9.86 -15.47
N LEU A 59 -8.91 -8.67 -16.04
CA LEU A 59 -8.22 -7.45 -15.60
C LEU A 59 -9.08 -6.56 -14.70
N ARG A 60 -10.33 -6.96 -14.43
CA ARG A 60 -11.23 -6.19 -13.57
C ARG A 60 -10.62 -6.05 -12.17
N ASN A 61 -10.52 -4.81 -11.69
CA ASN A 61 -9.90 -4.44 -10.42
C ASN A 61 -8.43 -4.85 -10.23
N ARG A 62 -7.73 -5.22 -11.31
CA ARG A 62 -6.34 -5.65 -11.26
C ARG A 62 -5.42 -4.69 -11.99
N PHE A 63 -4.20 -4.58 -11.50
CA PHE A 63 -3.09 -3.97 -12.20
C PHE A 63 -2.44 -4.99 -13.13
N VAL A 64 -1.81 -4.49 -14.19
CA VAL A 64 -1.03 -5.34 -15.08
C VAL A 64 0.41 -5.37 -14.58
N LEU A 65 0.94 -6.56 -14.35
CA LEU A 65 2.33 -6.77 -13.93
C LEU A 65 3.04 -7.62 -14.98
N GLN A 66 4.25 -7.21 -15.38
CA GLN A 66 5.01 -8.08 -16.29
C GLN A 66 5.45 -9.35 -15.57
N PRO A 67 5.22 -10.53 -16.18
CA PRO A 67 5.73 -11.77 -15.65
C PRO A 67 7.25 -11.78 -15.49
N GLU A 68 7.71 -12.52 -14.49
CA GLU A 68 9.09 -12.91 -14.26
C GLU A 68 9.16 -14.35 -13.71
N THR A 69 10.33 -14.82 -13.28
CA THR A 69 10.52 -16.19 -12.77
C THR A 69 9.63 -16.53 -11.56
N SER A 70 9.29 -15.56 -10.71
CA SER A 70 8.46 -15.77 -9.51
C SER A 70 6.95 -15.56 -9.74
N ASN A 71 6.58 -14.86 -10.81
CA ASN A 71 5.21 -14.48 -11.17
C ASN A 71 4.99 -14.75 -12.66
N GLY A 72 4.39 -15.88 -13.00
CA GLY A 72 4.15 -16.27 -14.39
C GLY A 72 3.01 -15.51 -15.07
N LEU A 73 2.95 -15.62 -16.40
CA LEU A 73 1.80 -15.16 -17.18
C LEU A 73 0.51 -15.81 -16.66
N GLY A 74 -0.54 -15.01 -16.46
CA GLY A 74 -1.79 -15.48 -15.89
C GLY A 74 -1.78 -15.69 -14.38
N VAL A 75 -0.69 -15.40 -13.66
CA VAL A 75 -0.72 -15.44 -12.18
C VAL A 75 -1.55 -14.28 -11.65
N LYS A 76 -2.49 -14.56 -10.74
CA LYS A 76 -3.28 -13.59 -9.98
C LYS A 76 -2.86 -13.62 -8.51
N LYS A 77 -2.36 -12.51 -7.99
CA LYS A 77 -1.98 -12.32 -6.57
C LYS A 77 -2.23 -10.87 -6.14
N GLY A 78 -1.83 -10.54 -4.92
CA GLY A 78 -1.97 -9.21 -4.32
C GLY A 78 -3.35 -8.97 -3.71
N ALA A 79 -3.47 -7.90 -2.93
CA ALA A 79 -4.68 -7.57 -2.18
C ALA A 79 -4.97 -6.07 -2.23
N ASP A 80 -6.25 -5.71 -2.20
CA ASP A 80 -6.69 -4.31 -2.08
C ASP A 80 -6.52 -3.79 -0.65
N GLU A 81 -6.54 -4.73 0.31
CA GLU A 81 -6.52 -4.50 1.73
C GLU A 81 -5.59 -5.49 2.43
N ILE A 82 -5.00 -5.08 3.54
CA ILE A 82 -4.23 -5.95 4.43
C ILE A 82 -4.78 -5.86 5.85
N VAL A 83 -4.61 -6.94 6.60
CA VAL A 83 -4.87 -6.97 8.04
C VAL A 83 -3.52 -7.26 8.70
N LEU A 84 -3.09 -6.38 9.61
CA LEU A 84 -1.83 -6.56 10.31
C LEU A 84 -1.89 -7.80 11.20
N SER A 85 -0.78 -8.55 11.24
CA SER A 85 -0.54 -9.60 12.22
C SER A 85 0.34 -9.08 13.37
N MET A 86 0.35 -9.80 14.50
CA MET A 86 1.25 -9.49 15.62
C MET A 86 2.72 -9.52 15.22
N GLU A 87 3.12 -10.40 14.31
CA GLU A 87 4.51 -10.53 13.86
C GLU A 87 5.00 -9.32 13.04
N GLN A 88 4.08 -8.57 12.44
CA GLN A 88 4.34 -7.39 11.61
C GLN A 88 4.43 -6.09 12.43
N MET A 89 4.09 -6.14 13.71
CA MET A 89 4.19 -4.99 14.60
C MET A 89 5.68 -4.69 14.90
N PRO A 90 6.11 -3.43 14.80
CA PRO A 90 7.45 -3.03 15.20
C PRO A 90 7.58 -3.02 16.72
N GLU A 91 8.81 -3.13 17.20
CA GLU A 91 9.09 -2.94 18.62
C GLU A 91 8.66 -1.52 19.04
N HIS A 92 7.79 -1.47 20.04
CA HIS A 92 7.35 -0.23 20.65
C HIS A 92 7.13 -0.46 22.15
N ASN A 93 7.25 0.62 22.92
CA ASN A 93 7.07 0.60 24.37
C ASN A 93 6.11 1.71 24.79
N HIS A 94 5.59 1.58 26.00
CA HIS A 94 4.88 2.65 26.67
C HIS A 94 5.48 2.86 28.04
N ASN A 95 5.52 4.12 28.46
CA ASN A 95 5.82 4.47 29.84
C ASN A 95 4.51 4.50 30.61
N VAL A 96 4.50 3.86 31.77
CA VAL A 96 3.39 3.91 32.72
C VAL A 96 3.88 4.67 33.94
N SER A 97 3.22 5.76 34.30
CA SER A 97 3.45 6.43 35.58
C SER A 97 2.41 5.97 36.59
N LEU A 98 2.83 5.84 37.86
CA LEU A 98 1.91 5.82 38.98
C LEU A 98 2.20 7.08 39.79
N GLU A 99 1.23 7.97 39.88
CA GLU A 99 1.25 9.07 40.83
C GLU A 99 0.90 8.53 42.21
N VAL A 100 1.71 8.90 43.21
CA VAL A 100 1.52 8.53 44.61
C VAL A 100 1.39 9.82 45.40
N ASP A 101 0.31 9.96 46.17
CA ASP A 101 0.11 11.13 47.03
C ASP A 101 1.04 11.03 48.24
N ASN A 102 2.02 11.92 48.27
CA ASN A 102 3.08 12.03 49.28
C ASN A 102 2.75 12.96 50.45
N ILE A 103 1.52 13.48 50.58
CA ILE A 103 1.18 14.43 51.65
C ILE A 103 1.14 13.70 52.98
N SER A 104 2.30 13.57 53.63
CA SER A 104 2.46 13.21 55.04
C SER A 104 1.41 13.96 55.86
N GLY A 105 0.85 13.38 56.92
CA GLY A 105 0.12 14.20 57.90
C GLY A 105 0.96 15.33 58.52
N SER A 106 2.16 15.62 57.99
CA SER A 106 2.98 16.79 58.24
C SER A 106 2.94 17.75 57.05
N SER A 107 2.95 19.05 57.35
CA SER A 107 2.74 20.17 56.43
C SER A 107 3.85 20.42 55.40
N GLU A 108 4.77 19.48 55.18
CA GLU A 108 5.94 19.65 54.31
C GLU A 108 5.88 18.66 53.12
N PRO A 109 5.99 19.13 51.86
CA PRO A 109 5.96 18.28 50.68
C PRO A 109 7.22 17.41 50.60
N VAL A 110 7.05 16.09 50.54
CA VAL A 110 8.15 15.15 50.25
C VAL A 110 8.38 15.13 48.74
N ILE A 111 9.49 15.73 48.30
CA ILE A 111 9.91 15.75 46.89
C ILE A 111 10.37 14.34 46.50
N SER A 112 9.61 13.64 45.67
CA SER A 112 10.00 12.35 45.10
C SER A 112 11.10 12.56 44.06
N PRO A 113 12.22 11.82 44.09
CA PRO A 113 13.18 11.82 43.01
C PRO A 113 12.55 11.31 41.70
N LYS A 114 12.94 11.90 40.57
CA LYS A 114 12.66 11.33 39.25
C LYS A 114 13.21 9.89 39.20
N ASP A 115 12.42 8.95 38.68
CA ASP A 115 12.76 7.52 38.55
C ASP A 115 12.86 6.73 39.87
N ALA A 116 12.13 7.17 40.90
CA ALA A 116 12.05 6.50 42.20
C ALA A 116 11.16 5.24 42.20
N PHE A 117 11.63 4.15 42.80
CA PHE A 117 10.87 2.92 43.05
C PHE A 117 10.08 3.01 44.35
N LEU A 118 8.85 2.48 44.34
CA LEU A 118 8.04 2.24 45.54
C LEU A 118 8.85 1.35 46.49
N ASN A 119 8.98 1.77 47.75
CA ASN A 119 9.61 0.95 48.77
C ASN A 119 8.62 0.59 49.89
N ASN A 120 9.03 -0.31 50.78
CA ASN A 120 8.22 -0.80 51.89
C ASN A 120 8.30 0.08 53.17
N GLN A 121 8.83 1.30 53.10
CA GLN A 121 8.94 2.27 54.20
C GLN A 121 8.24 3.60 53.87
N ALA A 122 7.43 4.09 54.81
CA ALA A 122 6.79 5.39 54.67
C ALA A 122 7.83 6.51 54.46
N GLY A 123 7.74 7.21 53.32
CA GLY A 123 8.56 8.39 53.03
C GLY A 123 9.97 8.12 52.47
N VAL A 124 10.28 6.90 52.01
CA VAL A 124 11.57 6.59 51.41
C VAL A 124 11.36 6.09 49.97
N PHE A 125 12.09 6.69 49.04
CA PHE A 125 12.10 6.30 47.63
C PHE A 125 13.46 5.68 47.33
N SER A 126 13.49 4.57 46.58
CA SER A 126 14.75 3.99 46.13
C SER A 126 15.10 4.45 44.73
N THR A 127 16.38 4.69 44.45
CA THR A 127 16.88 4.99 43.09
C THR A 127 17.33 3.74 42.33
N GLU A 128 17.30 2.56 42.98
CA GLU A 128 17.80 1.30 42.42
C GLU A 128 16.67 0.25 42.40
N PRO A 129 16.36 -0.36 41.23
CA PRO A 129 15.38 -1.43 41.13
C PRO A 129 15.91 -2.71 41.81
N SER A 130 15.04 -3.47 42.44
CA SER A 130 15.34 -4.88 42.75
C SER A 130 15.32 -5.71 41.46
N THR A 131 16.17 -6.74 41.38
CA THR A 131 16.37 -7.51 40.14
C THR A 131 15.17 -8.39 39.76
N ASP A 132 14.27 -8.71 40.70
CA ASP A 132 13.29 -9.82 40.53
C ASP A 132 11.91 -9.57 41.19
N THR A 133 11.48 -8.32 41.33
CA THR A 133 10.21 -8.03 42.05
C THR A 133 9.06 -7.92 41.06
N PHE A 134 8.15 -8.91 41.12
CA PHE A 134 6.94 -9.00 40.29
C PHE A 134 5.70 -8.73 41.14
N LEU A 135 4.90 -7.74 40.76
CA LEU A 135 3.53 -7.58 41.23
C LEU A 135 2.57 -8.24 40.23
N ALA A 136 1.66 -9.09 40.71
CA ALA A 136 0.56 -9.56 39.87
C ALA A 136 -0.65 -8.64 39.93
N GLY A 137 -1.56 -8.87 39.00
CA GLY A 137 -2.86 -8.20 38.94
C GLY A 137 -2.88 -7.00 38.04
N ILE A 138 -1.85 -6.82 37.20
CA ILE A 138 -1.84 -5.79 36.19
C ILE A 138 -2.46 -6.33 34.92
N SER A 139 -3.77 -6.09 34.74
CA SER A 139 -4.45 -6.40 33.50
C SER A 139 -4.50 -5.18 32.61
N GLN A 140 -4.18 -5.37 31.33
CA GLN A 140 -4.40 -4.39 30.28
C GLN A 140 -5.52 -4.84 29.36
N ASN A 141 -6.39 -3.91 28.99
CA ASN A 141 -7.30 -4.13 27.88
C ASN A 141 -6.53 -4.20 26.56
N ASN A 142 -6.98 -5.08 25.65
CA ASN A 142 -6.44 -5.12 24.30
C ASN A 142 -6.72 -3.80 23.59
N VAL A 143 -5.73 -3.35 22.83
CA VAL A 143 -5.84 -2.26 21.87
C VAL A 143 -5.88 -2.83 20.47
N GLY A 144 -6.70 -2.23 19.60
CA GLY A 144 -6.84 -2.65 18.22
C GLY A 144 -7.83 -3.78 18.02
N ASN A 145 -8.32 -3.90 16.79
CA ASN A 145 -9.29 -4.90 16.38
C ASN A 145 -9.06 -5.38 14.94
N SER A 146 -7.83 -5.22 14.43
CA SER A 146 -7.43 -5.72 13.10
C SER A 146 -8.30 -5.22 11.97
N GLN A 147 -8.77 -3.96 12.01
CA GLN A 147 -9.53 -3.39 10.88
C GLN A 147 -8.66 -3.37 9.61
N PRO A 148 -9.19 -3.81 8.46
CA PRO A 148 -8.46 -3.81 7.22
C PRO A 148 -7.94 -2.43 6.81
N ILE A 149 -6.73 -2.41 6.27
CA ILE A 149 -6.04 -1.21 5.79
C ILE A 149 -6.10 -1.21 4.27
N GLN A 150 -6.67 -0.16 3.69
CA GLN A 150 -6.75 0.03 2.24
C GLN A 150 -5.38 0.40 1.65
N ILE A 151 -4.77 -0.51 0.89
CA ILE A 151 -3.44 -0.32 0.30
C ILE A 151 -3.47 -0.14 -1.22
N LYS A 152 -4.66 -0.20 -1.84
CA LYS A 152 -4.80 -0.04 -3.30
C LYS A 152 -4.23 1.31 -3.75
N ASN A 153 -3.26 1.27 -4.65
CA ASN A 153 -2.57 2.47 -5.12
C ASN A 153 -3.47 3.39 -5.93
N ALA A 154 -3.06 4.65 -5.98
CA ALA A 154 -3.74 5.68 -6.76
C ALA A 154 -3.90 5.24 -8.23
N HIS A 155 -5.14 5.18 -8.71
CA HIS A 155 -5.44 4.59 -10.01
C HIS A 155 -6.54 5.33 -10.76
N VAL A 156 -6.67 4.99 -12.05
CA VAL A 156 -7.77 5.37 -12.93
C VAL A 156 -8.38 4.09 -13.53
N LYS A 157 -9.71 3.98 -13.45
CA LYS A 157 -10.48 2.86 -14.00
C LYS A 157 -10.58 2.95 -15.51
N MET A 158 -10.14 1.90 -16.18
CA MET A 158 -10.10 1.81 -17.64
C MET A 158 -10.74 0.53 -18.15
N VAL A 159 -11.24 0.58 -19.37
CA VAL A 159 -11.70 -0.61 -20.09
C VAL A 159 -10.48 -1.27 -20.73
N TYR A 160 -10.26 -2.54 -20.41
CA TYR A 160 -9.27 -3.39 -21.06
C TYR A 160 -9.99 -4.33 -22.02
N ALA A 161 -9.68 -4.22 -23.31
CA ALA A 161 -10.31 -5.00 -24.36
C ALA A 161 -9.24 -5.81 -25.09
N MET A 162 -9.43 -7.13 -25.19
CA MET A 162 -8.52 -8.03 -25.89
C MET A 162 -9.01 -8.30 -27.31
N CYS A 163 -8.11 -8.20 -28.28
CA CYS A 163 -8.35 -8.51 -29.67
C CYS A 163 -8.55 -10.04 -29.85
N ILE A 164 -9.71 -10.45 -30.37
CA ILE A 164 -10.09 -11.87 -30.56
C ILE A 164 -10.17 -12.29 -32.01
N GLN A 165 -10.12 -11.34 -32.94
CA GLN A 165 -10.04 -11.56 -34.38
C GLN A 165 -9.04 -10.56 -34.92
N ASN A 166 -8.25 -10.91 -35.94
CA ASN A 166 -7.24 -10.02 -36.50
C ASN A 166 -7.86 -8.66 -36.86
N ASP A 167 -7.50 -7.65 -36.09
CA ASP A 167 -7.82 -6.26 -36.38
C ASP A 167 -6.58 -5.62 -37.01
N PRO A 168 -6.61 -5.18 -38.28
CA PRO A 168 -5.49 -4.45 -38.86
C PRO A 168 -5.43 -2.99 -38.37
N ASN A 169 -6.41 -2.48 -37.62
CA ASN A 169 -6.49 -1.06 -37.25
C ASN A 169 -5.56 -0.72 -36.07
N GLU A 170 -4.54 0.09 -36.36
CA GLU A 170 -3.80 0.84 -35.35
C GLU A 170 -4.37 2.25 -35.18
N GLY A 171 -4.37 2.77 -33.94
CA GLY A 171 -4.76 4.15 -33.65
C GLY A 171 -6.27 4.37 -33.70
N THR A 172 -7.00 3.63 -32.86
CA THR A 172 -8.43 3.87 -32.68
C THR A 172 -8.62 5.15 -31.84
N ILE A 173 -9.48 6.07 -32.26
CA ILE A 173 -9.77 7.29 -31.48
C ILE A 173 -10.23 6.90 -30.07
N GLY A 174 -9.60 7.47 -29.04
CA GLY A 174 -9.85 7.15 -27.64
C GLY A 174 -9.07 5.95 -27.10
N GLU A 175 -8.24 5.29 -27.91
CA GLU A 175 -7.26 4.31 -27.45
C GLU A 175 -6.18 4.98 -26.61
N ILE A 176 -5.75 4.30 -25.54
CA ILE A 176 -4.68 4.72 -24.64
C ILE A 176 -3.50 3.76 -24.82
N LYS A 177 -2.30 4.31 -25.04
CA LYS A 177 -1.04 3.57 -25.09
C LYS A 177 -0.08 4.00 -23.99
N ILE A 178 0.79 3.08 -23.59
CA ILE A 178 1.90 3.36 -22.68
C ILE A 178 3.08 3.83 -23.54
N TRP A 179 3.68 4.95 -23.15
CA TRP A 179 4.68 5.64 -23.94
C TRP A 179 5.98 5.85 -23.14
N PRO A 180 7.11 5.26 -23.56
CA PRO A 180 8.36 5.27 -22.81
C PRO A 180 9.28 6.48 -23.07
N ASN A 181 8.82 7.51 -23.77
CA ASN A 181 9.72 8.63 -24.10
C ASN A 181 9.77 9.70 -23.00
N ALA A 182 10.97 10.19 -22.69
CA ALA A 182 11.27 11.22 -21.69
C ALA A 182 11.54 12.62 -22.27
N LYS A 183 11.69 12.77 -23.60
CA LYS A 183 12.23 13.99 -24.21
C LYS A 183 11.21 15.14 -24.24
N THR A 184 11.63 16.28 -23.69
CA THR A 184 10.83 17.51 -23.48
C THR A 184 11.25 18.67 -24.39
N ASP A 185 12.34 18.54 -25.13
CA ASP A 185 13.03 19.66 -25.79
C ASP A 185 12.54 19.96 -27.22
N GLY A 186 11.43 19.34 -27.64
CA GLY A 186 10.93 19.48 -29.01
C GLY A 186 11.83 18.88 -30.09
N SER A 187 12.89 18.14 -29.73
CA SER A 187 13.67 17.32 -30.65
C SER A 187 13.10 15.89 -30.75
N LEU A 188 13.63 15.06 -31.67
CA LEU A 188 13.03 13.79 -32.11
C LEU A 188 12.72 12.88 -30.89
N GLY A 189 11.42 12.59 -30.66
CA GLY A 189 10.93 11.94 -29.44
C GLY A 189 9.59 12.45 -28.88
N ALA A 190 9.02 13.50 -29.48
CA ALA A 190 7.69 14.01 -29.14
C ALA A 190 6.59 12.94 -29.30
N ILE A 191 5.53 13.09 -28.50
CA ILE A 191 4.28 12.33 -28.63
C ILE A 191 3.86 12.30 -30.10
N PRO A 192 3.48 11.13 -30.66
CA PRO A 192 3.17 11.04 -32.08
C PRO A 192 2.04 11.98 -32.49
N ASN A 193 2.06 12.46 -33.74
CA ASN A 193 0.96 13.26 -34.28
C ASN A 193 -0.38 12.52 -34.11
N GLY A 194 -1.43 13.26 -33.76
CA GLY A 194 -2.72 12.67 -33.42
C GLY A 194 -2.80 12.06 -32.03
N TRP A 195 -1.74 12.08 -31.21
CA TRP A 195 -1.77 11.63 -29.81
C TRP A 195 -1.53 12.80 -28.83
N ARG A 196 -2.05 12.67 -27.61
CA ARG A 196 -1.85 13.64 -26.52
C ARG A 196 -1.58 12.94 -25.19
N LEU A 197 -0.95 13.61 -24.22
CA LEU A 197 -0.82 13.07 -22.86
C LEU A 197 -2.19 12.90 -22.22
N CYS A 198 -2.32 11.84 -21.43
CA CYS A 198 -3.43 11.69 -20.50
C CYS A 198 -3.11 12.44 -19.19
N ASN A 199 -3.07 13.77 -19.26
CA ASN A 199 -2.73 14.69 -18.16
C ASN A 199 -3.93 15.49 -17.63
N GLY A 200 -5.14 15.19 -18.12
CA GLY A 200 -6.34 15.93 -17.75
C GLY A 200 -6.55 17.26 -18.47
N ASP A 201 -5.92 17.50 -19.61
CA ASP A 201 -6.14 18.73 -20.39
C ASP A 201 -7.60 18.90 -20.82
N LEU A 202 -8.04 20.16 -20.92
CA LEU A 202 -9.34 20.54 -21.48
C LEU A 202 -9.19 20.77 -22.99
N LEU A 203 -10.08 20.15 -23.76
CA LEU A 203 -10.14 20.29 -25.21
C LEU A 203 -11.48 20.86 -25.65
N ALA A 204 -11.44 21.77 -26.62
CA ALA A 204 -12.65 22.26 -27.29
C ALA A 204 -13.31 21.12 -28.10
N SER A 205 -14.60 20.88 -27.85
CA SER A 205 -15.38 19.84 -28.52
C SER A 205 -15.55 20.10 -30.01
N SER A 206 -15.59 21.37 -30.43
CA SER A 206 -15.69 21.77 -31.84
C SER A 206 -14.45 21.39 -32.66
N GLN A 207 -13.27 21.44 -32.06
CA GLN A 207 -12.01 21.10 -32.71
C GLN A 207 -11.65 19.61 -32.60
N ASN A 208 -12.22 18.90 -31.63
CA ASN A 208 -11.94 17.49 -31.34
C ASN A 208 -13.24 16.66 -31.36
N SER A 209 -14.10 16.92 -32.34
CA SER A 209 -15.46 16.38 -32.40
C SER A 209 -15.51 14.85 -32.40
N ALA A 210 -14.58 14.20 -33.11
CA ALA A 210 -14.50 12.75 -33.17
C ALA A 210 -14.19 12.13 -31.80
N LEU A 211 -13.15 12.62 -31.11
CA LEU A 211 -12.81 12.16 -29.76
C LEU A 211 -13.93 12.49 -28.76
N TYR A 212 -14.48 13.70 -28.81
CA TYR A 212 -15.59 14.12 -27.97
C TYR A 212 -16.82 13.22 -28.13
N SER A 213 -17.16 12.81 -29.35
CA SER A 213 -18.31 11.94 -29.61
C SER A 213 -18.20 10.56 -28.95
N ILE A 214 -16.98 10.13 -28.59
CA ILE A 214 -16.69 8.82 -28.01
C ILE A 214 -16.49 8.90 -26.50
N ILE A 215 -15.77 9.91 -26.00
CA ILE A 215 -15.44 10.01 -24.56
C ILE A 215 -16.33 11.00 -23.79
N GLY A 216 -17.02 11.90 -24.50
CA GLY A 216 -17.93 12.89 -23.93
C GLY A 216 -17.35 13.60 -22.71
N TYR A 217 -18.13 13.66 -21.63
CA TYR A 217 -17.73 14.23 -20.35
C TYR A 217 -17.31 13.19 -19.30
N HIS A 218 -16.92 11.96 -19.71
CA HIS A 218 -16.56 10.90 -18.74
C HIS A 218 -15.47 11.32 -17.75
N TYR A 219 -14.58 12.22 -18.16
CA TYR A 219 -13.47 12.72 -17.36
C TYR A 219 -13.71 14.15 -16.82
N GLY A 220 -14.91 14.70 -17.01
CA GLY A 220 -15.26 16.08 -16.70
C GLY A 220 -15.15 17.02 -17.91
N GLY A 221 -15.27 18.32 -17.64
CA GLY A 221 -15.33 19.37 -18.66
C GLY A 221 -16.33 20.46 -18.30
N SER A 222 -16.62 21.34 -19.25
CA SER A 222 -17.64 22.38 -19.12
C SER A 222 -18.56 22.37 -20.34
N ILE A 223 -19.83 22.05 -20.11
CA ILE A 223 -20.88 22.16 -21.13
C ILE A 223 -21.02 23.61 -21.59
N ALA A 224 -20.97 24.57 -20.67
CA ALA A 224 -21.11 25.99 -20.98
C ALA A 224 -19.99 26.53 -21.88
N ARG A 225 -18.78 25.96 -21.78
CA ARG A 225 -17.62 26.35 -22.60
C ARG A 225 -17.37 25.42 -23.78
N ASN A 226 -18.20 24.40 -24.00
CA ASN A 226 -17.99 23.37 -25.01
C ASN A 226 -16.61 22.70 -24.90
N GLU A 227 -16.19 22.37 -23.68
CA GLU A 227 -14.88 21.77 -23.38
C GLU A 227 -15.04 20.44 -22.67
N PHE A 228 -14.30 19.41 -23.07
CA PHE A 228 -14.23 18.13 -22.36
C PHE A 228 -12.82 17.84 -21.87
N LYS A 229 -12.71 17.07 -20.79
CA LYS A 229 -11.41 16.72 -20.20
C LYS A 229 -10.87 15.41 -20.78
N LEU A 230 -9.56 15.33 -20.95
CA LEU A 230 -8.86 14.06 -21.16
C LEU A 230 -8.76 13.26 -19.84
N PRO A 231 -8.49 11.94 -19.90
CA PRO A 231 -8.10 11.19 -18.72
C PRO A 231 -6.86 11.81 -18.05
N ASP A 232 -6.79 11.75 -16.72
CA ASP A 232 -5.65 12.26 -15.94
C ASP A 232 -4.98 11.11 -15.19
N PHE A 233 -3.85 10.64 -15.72
CA PHE A 233 -3.08 9.56 -15.13
C PHE A 233 -1.94 10.05 -14.26
N ARG A 234 -1.64 11.36 -14.19
CA ARG A 234 -0.46 11.86 -13.48
C ARG A 234 -0.41 11.31 -12.06
N ASN A 235 0.68 10.63 -11.72
CA ASN A 235 0.92 9.91 -10.47
C ASN A 235 -0.15 8.85 -10.15
N ARG A 236 -0.68 8.18 -11.18
CA ARG A 236 -1.69 7.12 -11.08
C ARG A 236 -1.36 5.96 -12.02
N PHE A 237 -1.87 4.80 -11.64
CA PHE A 237 -1.80 3.56 -12.41
C PHE A 237 -3.12 3.30 -13.16
N ALA A 238 -3.06 2.57 -14.28
CA ALA A 238 -4.26 2.06 -14.95
C ALA A 238 -4.77 0.78 -14.25
N THR A 239 -6.07 0.66 -13.99
CA THR A 239 -6.69 -0.59 -13.49
C THR A 239 -8.01 -0.88 -14.18
N GLY A 240 -8.36 -2.15 -14.29
CA GLY A 240 -9.58 -2.55 -15.01
C GLY A 240 -10.86 -2.18 -14.28
N ILE A 241 -11.84 -1.72 -15.05
CA ILE A 241 -13.18 -1.40 -14.57
C ILE A 241 -13.99 -2.67 -14.23
N THR A 242 -14.88 -2.58 -13.25
CA THR A 242 -15.94 -3.57 -13.00
C THR A 242 -17.29 -3.10 -13.54
N ARG A 243 -18.30 -3.98 -13.55
CA ARG A 243 -19.61 -3.68 -14.14
C ARG A 243 -20.35 -2.50 -13.50
N SER A 244 -20.07 -2.18 -12.24
CA SER A 244 -20.73 -1.09 -11.49
C SER A 244 -19.97 0.24 -11.51
N GLU A 245 -18.79 0.28 -12.12
CA GLU A 245 -17.93 1.46 -12.11
C GLU A 245 -18.05 2.27 -13.40
N LYS A 246 -17.61 3.53 -13.35
CA LYS A 246 -17.52 4.42 -14.52
C LYS A 246 -16.08 4.43 -15.04
N VAL A 247 -15.92 4.46 -16.36
CA VAL A 247 -14.61 4.69 -16.97
C VAL A 247 -14.08 6.06 -16.51
N GLY A 248 -12.80 6.14 -16.22
CA GLY A 248 -12.17 7.35 -15.67
C GLY A 248 -12.36 7.56 -14.17
N ALA A 249 -13.13 6.70 -13.47
CA ALA A 249 -13.24 6.80 -12.03
C ALA A 249 -11.86 6.63 -11.37
N THR A 250 -11.54 7.51 -10.43
CA THR A 250 -10.27 7.50 -9.72
C THR A 250 -10.43 6.97 -8.30
N GLY A 251 -9.43 6.29 -7.78
CA GLY A 251 -9.41 5.82 -6.40
C GLY A 251 -8.00 5.52 -5.92
N GLY A 252 -7.90 4.93 -4.72
CA GLY A 252 -6.64 4.52 -4.11
C GLY A 252 -5.80 5.69 -3.55
N LYS A 253 -4.67 5.33 -2.94
CA LYS A 253 -3.74 6.27 -2.27
C LYS A 253 -2.28 5.81 -2.46
N THR A 254 -1.33 6.73 -2.39
CA THR A 254 0.11 6.41 -2.36
C THR A 254 0.64 6.27 -0.93
N ASN A 255 -0.05 6.90 0.02
CA ASN A 255 0.31 6.88 1.43
C ASN A 255 -0.92 6.53 2.28
N ILE A 256 -0.67 5.83 3.38
CA ILE A 256 -1.66 5.51 4.39
C ILE A 256 -1.17 6.00 5.75
N ARG A 257 -2.12 6.27 6.64
CA ARG A 257 -1.85 6.55 8.04
C ARG A 257 -2.63 5.51 8.83
N LEU A 258 -1.96 4.79 9.71
CA LEU A 258 -2.63 3.81 10.56
C LEU A 258 -3.48 4.51 11.61
N ASP A 259 -4.61 3.89 11.96
CA ASP A 259 -5.40 4.23 13.14
C ASP A 259 -5.33 3.11 14.18
N LYS A 260 -5.81 3.40 15.40
CA LYS A 260 -5.79 2.45 16.54
C LYS A 260 -6.53 1.15 16.21
N ASN A 261 -7.55 1.19 15.36
CA ASN A 261 -8.35 0.02 14.97
C ASN A 261 -7.59 -0.88 13.97
N ASN A 262 -6.67 -0.33 13.18
CA ASN A 262 -5.85 -1.13 12.27
C ASN A 262 -4.86 -2.05 12.97
N LEU A 263 -4.52 -1.76 14.23
CA LEU A 263 -3.59 -2.58 14.99
C LEU A 263 -4.23 -3.95 15.32
N PRO A 264 -3.44 -5.04 15.34
CA PRO A 264 -3.92 -6.30 15.89
C PRO A 264 -4.31 -6.12 17.36
N PRO A 265 -5.31 -6.84 17.89
CA PRO A 265 -5.58 -6.88 19.32
C PRO A 265 -4.32 -7.27 20.10
N HIS A 266 -3.76 -6.33 20.87
CA HIS A 266 -2.55 -6.57 21.66
C HIS A 266 -2.62 -5.87 23.00
N ASN A 267 -1.83 -6.36 23.95
CA ASN A 267 -1.53 -5.75 25.22
C ASN A 267 -0.05 -5.98 25.56
N HIS A 268 0.46 -5.25 26.55
CA HIS A 268 1.82 -5.40 27.05
C HIS A 268 1.77 -5.85 28.51
N SER A 269 2.71 -6.72 28.90
CA SER A 269 2.84 -7.09 30.31
C SER A 269 3.51 -5.96 31.09
N VAL A 270 2.80 -5.35 32.03
CA VAL A 270 3.39 -4.34 32.92
C VAL A 270 4.18 -5.05 34.02
N LYS A 271 5.46 -4.70 34.18
CA LYS A 271 6.27 -5.11 35.32
C LYS A 271 6.42 -3.91 36.25
N LEU A 272 6.06 -4.05 37.52
CA LEU A 272 6.31 -3.04 38.55
C LEU A 272 7.49 -3.48 39.40
N GLY A 273 8.58 -2.73 39.35
CA GLY A 273 9.69 -2.88 40.29
C GLY A 273 9.32 -2.29 41.65
N VAL A 274 9.45 -3.09 42.70
CA VAL A 274 9.19 -2.69 44.09
C VAL A 274 10.47 -2.95 44.89
N ASN A 275 10.97 -1.95 45.60
CA ASN A 275 12.18 -2.09 46.40
C ASN A 275 11.83 -2.52 47.84
N ASN A 276 12.12 -3.77 48.20
CA ASN A 276 11.82 -4.33 49.53
C ASN A 276 12.93 -4.08 50.59
N ASN A 277 13.80 -3.09 50.39
CA ASN A 277 14.98 -2.93 51.24
C ASN A 277 14.66 -2.14 52.53
N THR A 278 14.13 -2.84 53.53
CA THR A 278 13.97 -2.32 54.90
C THR A 278 15.09 -2.69 55.85
N ASP A 279 15.90 -3.71 55.56
CA ASP A 279 16.98 -4.17 56.45
C ASP A 279 17.99 -5.03 55.66
N SER A 280 19.22 -5.16 56.19
CA SER A 280 20.41 -5.76 55.57
C SER A 280 20.32 -7.22 55.09
N THR A 281 19.14 -7.80 54.97
CA THR A 281 18.93 -9.12 54.36
C THR A 281 17.84 -9.03 53.28
N PRO A 282 18.19 -9.18 51.99
CA PRO A 282 17.22 -9.09 50.91
C PRO A 282 16.18 -10.21 51.02
N HIS A 283 14.90 -9.85 51.02
CA HIS A 283 13.81 -10.80 50.77
C HIS A 283 13.84 -11.18 49.29
N THR A 284 14.65 -12.18 48.95
CA THR A 284 14.92 -12.64 47.58
C THR A 284 13.85 -13.54 46.98
N GLN A 285 12.73 -13.77 47.68
CA GLN A 285 11.63 -14.58 47.18
C GLN A 285 10.28 -13.92 47.47
N LEU A 286 9.81 -13.13 46.53
CA LEU A 286 8.39 -12.86 46.43
C LEU A 286 7.72 -14.03 45.70
N PRO A 287 6.57 -14.51 46.17
CA PRO A 287 5.77 -15.45 45.40
C PRO A 287 5.43 -14.83 44.04
N ASN A 288 5.54 -15.64 42.98
CA ASN A 288 4.93 -15.27 41.70
C ASN A 288 3.44 -14.99 41.97
N ASN A 289 3.01 -13.79 41.62
CA ASN A 289 1.67 -13.26 41.82
C ASN A 289 1.30 -12.62 43.18
N ALA A 290 2.24 -11.97 43.83
CA ALA A 290 1.98 -11.14 45.01
C ALA A 290 1.18 -9.85 44.67
N PHE A 291 0.18 -9.49 45.49
CA PHE A 291 -0.66 -8.27 45.31
C PHE A 291 -0.39 -7.22 46.40
N ILE A 292 -0.56 -5.91 46.11
CA ILE A 292 -0.39 -4.84 47.11
C ILE A 292 -1.52 -4.93 48.16
N ASN A 293 -1.18 -5.05 49.45
CA ASN A 293 -2.13 -5.04 50.57
C ASN A 293 -2.16 -3.67 51.29
N SER A 294 -3.32 -3.31 51.82
CA SER A 294 -3.60 -2.15 52.67
C SER A 294 -2.71 -1.95 53.92
N ASN A 295 -1.98 -2.97 54.38
CA ASN A 295 -1.07 -2.82 55.52
C ASN A 295 0.37 -2.55 55.04
N ALA A 296 1.00 -1.53 55.63
CA ALA A 296 2.35 -1.05 55.32
C ALA A 296 3.30 -2.19 54.94
N GLY A 297 3.69 -2.25 53.67
CA GLY A 297 4.73 -3.16 53.18
C GLY A 297 4.35 -4.63 53.08
N THR A 298 3.07 -5.02 53.10
CA THR A 298 2.69 -6.44 52.92
C THR A 298 2.09 -6.72 51.56
N PHE A 299 2.49 -7.84 50.96
CA PHE A 299 1.84 -8.39 49.79
C PHE A 299 0.85 -9.49 50.21
N SER A 300 -0.23 -9.68 49.46
CA SER A 300 -1.23 -10.73 49.72
C SER A 300 -1.10 -11.89 48.74
N GLU A 301 -1.35 -13.12 49.22
CA GLU A 301 -1.48 -14.32 48.38
C GLU A 301 -2.89 -14.49 47.78
N GLU A 302 -3.88 -13.70 48.22
CA GLU A 302 -5.28 -13.79 47.76
C GLU A 302 -5.71 -12.59 46.92
N ILE A 303 -6.45 -12.87 45.82
CA ILE A 303 -7.00 -11.89 44.89
C ILE A 303 -8.36 -11.36 45.39
N SER A 304 -8.52 -10.04 45.45
CA SER A 304 -9.82 -9.36 45.39
C SER A 304 -10.14 -8.88 43.96
N SER A 305 -11.38 -8.47 43.70
CA SER A 305 -11.80 -7.95 42.38
C SER A 305 -10.87 -6.84 41.88
N LEU A 306 -10.55 -6.83 40.58
CA LEU A 306 -9.74 -5.80 39.92
C LEU A 306 -10.29 -4.40 40.23
N ALA A 307 -9.44 -3.50 40.73
CA ALA A 307 -9.78 -2.11 40.97
C ALA A 307 -9.14 -1.22 39.89
N THR A 308 -9.85 -0.16 39.49
CA THR A 308 -9.26 0.89 38.64
C THR A 308 -8.70 1.95 39.58
N LEU A 309 -7.38 2.03 39.70
CA LEU A 309 -6.72 3.08 40.48
C LEU A 309 -6.63 4.36 39.65
N GLY A 310 -6.94 5.49 40.27
CA GLY A 310 -6.61 6.82 39.75
C GLY A 310 -5.11 7.07 39.86
N GLY A 311 -4.58 7.99 39.05
CA GLY A 311 -3.15 8.34 39.05
C GLY A 311 -2.26 7.44 38.18
N ILE A 312 -2.84 6.48 37.44
CA ILE A 312 -2.11 5.75 36.40
C ILE A 312 -2.21 6.54 35.10
N SER A 313 -1.13 7.21 34.69
CA SER A 313 -1.08 7.87 33.40
C SER A 313 -0.17 7.07 32.46
N GLN A 314 -0.62 6.90 31.22
CA GLN A 314 0.19 6.28 30.17
C GLN A 314 0.38 7.29 29.05
N GLU A 315 1.62 7.39 28.57
CA GLU A 315 1.90 8.19 27.39
C GLU A 315 1.37 7.48 26.15
N ASP A 316 0.55 8.19 25.39
CA ASP A 316 0.23 7.84 24.01
C ASP A 316 1.53 7.91 23.18
N LYS A 317 1.99 6.75 22.69
CA LYS A 317 3.23 6.63 21.90
C LYS A 317 2.89 6.29 20.46
N GLY A 318 3.53 6.99 19.53
CA GLY A 318 3.32 6.90 18.09
C GLY A 318 3.33 8.28 17.45
N SER A 319 4.05 8.44 16.35
CA SER A 319 4.15 9.72 15.64
C SER A 319 3.07 9.87 14.56
N TYR A 320 2.31 8.80 14.30
CA TYR A 320 1.37 8.69 13.20
C TYR A 320 2.00 9.07 11.85
N GLU A 321 3.24 8.70 11.59
CA GLU A 321 3.86 8.98 10.31
C GLU A 321 3.21 8.17 9.19
N ASP A 322 3.02 8.83 8.05
CA ASP A 322 2.43 8.22 6.88
C ASP A 322 3.38 7.15 6.30
N ILE A 323 2.80 6.03 5.90
CA ILE A 323 3.49 4.90 5.27
C ILE A 323 3.31 5.02 3.77
N ASP A 324 4.40 5.02 3.01
CA ASP A 324 4.35 4.88 1.55
C ASP A 324 3.99 3.43 1.18
N VAL A 325 2.86 3.26 0.48
CA VAL A 325 2.37 1.96 0.01
C VAL A 325 2.48 1.82 -1.51
N THR A 326 3.23 2.71 -2.17
CA THR A 326 3.41 2.69 -3.62
C THR A 326 4.07 1.38 -4.05
N ASN A 327 3.38 0.61 -4.91
CA ASN A 327 3.89 -0.61 -5.51
C ASN A 327 5.10 -0.33 -6.40
N PRO A 328 5.94 -1.35 -6.65
CA PRO A 328 7.07 -1.17 -7.52
C PRO A 328 6.59 -0.70 -8.89
N SER A 329 7.21 0.35 -9.37
CA SER A 329 6.76 1.06 -10.54
C SER A 329 7.92 1.58 -11.37
N LEU A 330 7.62 1.86 -12.63
CA LEU A 330 8.52 2.52 -13.56
C LEU A 330 7.79 3.74 -14.13
N GLY A 331 8.43 4.91 -14.04
CA GLY A 331 7.93 6.14 -14.63
C GLY A 331 7.83 6.01 -16.15
N LEU A 332 6.61 6.13 -16.66
CA LEU A 332 6.25 6.10 -18.08
C LEU A 332 5.17 7.15 -18.35
N ASN A 333 4.70 7.26 -19.58
CA ASN A 333 3.57 8.12 -19.92
C ASN A 333 2.37 7.30 -20.40
N TYR A 334 1.19 7.87 -20.25
CA TYR A 334 -0.01 7.41 -20.94
C TYR A 334 -0.39 8.47 -21.98
N ILE A 335 -0.60 8.03 -23.22
CA ILE A 335 -1.04 8.88 -24.32
C ILE A 335 -2.36 8.38 -24.87
N ILE A 336 -3.21 9.30 -25.31
CA ILE A 336 -4.52 9.02 -25.92
C ILE A 336 -4.52 9.40 -27.40
N CYS A 337 -5.09 8.54 -28.23
CA CYS A 337 -5.32 8.80 -29.65
C CYS A 337 -6.47 9.81 -29.82
N THR A 338 -6.16 10.98 -30.35
CA THR A 338 -7.08 12.09 -30.61
C THR A 338 -7.47 12.22 -32.08
N GLN A 339 -6.67 11.63 -32.98
CA GLN A 339 -6.92 11.56 -34.42
C GLN A 339 -6.59 10.15 -34.90
N GLY A 340 -7.52 9.49 -35.57
CA GLY A 340 -7.37 8.10 -35.96
C GLY A 340 -8.66 7.51 -36.51
N ILE A 341 -8.77 6.19 -36.49
CA ILE A 341 -9.93 5.46 -37.02
C ILE A 341 -11.03 5.43 -35.95
N PHE A 342 -12.26 5.67 -36.35
CA PHE A 342 -13.39 5.58 -35.44
C PHE A 342 -13.62 4.12 -35.01
N PRO A 343 -13.84 3.81 -33.72
CA PRO A 343 -13.92 2.43 -33.19
C PRO A 343 -15.04 1.55 -33.78
N SER A 344 -15.91 2.10 -34.64
CA SER A 344 -17.00 1.39 -35.33
C SER A 344 -16.74 1.09 -36.80
N ALA A 345 -15.64 1.57 -37.39
CA ALA A 345 -15.34 1.38 -38.81
C ALA A 345 -14.25 0.32 -38.97
N GLY A 346 -14.62 -0.88 -39.39
CA GLY A 346 -13.66 -1.84 -39.92
C GLY A 346 -13.09 -1.32 -41.24
N SER A 347 -11.93 -0.67 -41.18
CA SER A 347 -11.10 -0.38 -42.34
C SER A 347 -9.83 -1.21 -42.31
N ASN A 348 -9.24 -1.49 -43.46
CA ASN A 348 -7.95 -2.17 -43.56
C ASN A 348 -6.84 -1.12 -43.51
N GLY A 349 -6.44 -0.72 -42.30
CA GLY A 349 -5.32 0.19 -42.07
C GLY A 349 -4.10 -0.52 -41.51
N GLY A 350 -3.50 -1.45 -42.25
CA GLY A 350 -2.32 -2.21 -41.81
C GLY A 350 -1.07 -1.32 -41.69
N GLY A 351 -0.88 -0.73 -40.52
CA GLY A 351 0.39 -0.13 -40.12
C GLY A 351 1.28 -1.17 -39.43
N GLU A 352 2.59 -1.06 -39.64
CA GLU A 352 3.56 -1.63 -38.70
C GLU A 352 3.59 -0.72 -37.46
N GLY A 353 3.42 -1.30 -36.26
CA GLY A 353 3.43 -0.62 -34.95
C GLY A 353 4.32 0.60 -34.84
N VAL A 354 3.89 1.61 -34.08
CA VAL A 354 4.68 2.83 -33.88
C VAL A 354 5.94 2.49 -33.08
N LEU A 355 7.10 2.86 -33.61
CA LEU A 355 8.38 2.56 -33.00
C LEU A 355 8.44 3.09 -31.56
N GLY A 356 8.83 2.23 -30.62
CA GLY A 356 8.93 2.54 -29.20
C GLY A 356 7.63 2.45 -28.42
N GLU A 357 6.48 2.18 -29.04
CA GLU A 357 5.24 2.02 -28.30
C GLU A 357 5.23 0.76 -27.45
N ILE A 358 4.52 0.82 -26.30
CA ILE A 358 4.34 -0.33 -25.42
C ILE A 358 2.89 -0.80 -25.49
N ILE A 359 2.72 -2.09 -25.81
CA ILE A 359 1.43 -2.78 -25.84
C ILE A 359 1.35 -3.82 -24.73
N LEU A 360 0.12 -4.19 -24.39
CA LEU A 360 -0.18 -5.33 -23.52
C LEU A 360 -0.47 -6.55 -24.38
N PHE A 361 0.12 -7.69 -24.05
CA PHE A 361 -0.06 -8.91 -24.80
C PHE A 361 -0.39 -10.09 -23.91
N ALA A 362 -1.54 -10.74 -24.18
CA ALA A 362 -2.04 -11.86 -23.41
C ALA A 362 -1.33 -13.19 -23.72
N GLY A 363 -0.59 -13.27 -24.84
CA GLY A 363 0.03 -14.51 -25.29
C GLY A 363 1.32 -14.86 -24.55
N PHE A 364 1.66 -16.15 -24.53
CA PHE A 364 2.84 -16.68 -23.82
C PHE A 364 4.18 -16.50 -24.55
N ARG A 365 4.16 -16.01 -25.80
CA ARG A 365 5.38 -15.85 -26.59
C ARG A 365 6.09 -14.55 -26.21
N ALA A 366 7.38 -14.66 -25.87
CA ALA A 366 8.25 -13.55 -25.46
C ALA A 366 8.63 -12.57 -26.60
N ARG A 367 8.30 -12.91 -27.85
CA ARG A 367 8.39 -12.03 -29.02
C ARG A 367 7.18 -12.25 -29.90
N PHE A 368 6.63 -11.14 -30.38
CA PHE A 368 5.55 -11.12 -31.34
C PHE A 368 5.93 -10.13 -32.44
N SER A 369 6.16 -10.63 -33.66
CA SER A 369 6.54 -9.78 -34.81
C SER A 369 7.71 -8.83 -34.47
N ASN A 370 7.47 -7.52 -34.50
CA ASN A 370 8.43 -6.46 -34.27
C ASN A 370 8.57 -6.04 -32.79
N TYR A 371 7.98 -6.80 -31.88
CA TYR A 371 7.93 -6.48 -30.46
C TYR A 371 8.78 -7.43 -29.61
N ILE A 372 9.35 -6.88 -28.53
CA ILE A 372 10.10 -7.62 -27.52
C ILE A 372 9.60 -7.26 -26.12
N LEU A 373 9.72 -8.18 -25.15
CA LEU A 373 9.38 -7.92 -23.74
C LEU A 373 10.10 -6.69 -23.18
N CYS A 374 9.42 -5.91 -22.34
CA CYS A 374 10.03 -4.83 -21.57
C CYS A 374 10.77 -5.41 -20.35
N SER A 375 11.91 -6.08 -20.58
CA SER A 375 12.68 -6.79 -19.54
C SER A 375 14.05 -6.17 -19.28
N GLY A 376 14.25 -4.88 -19.60
CA GLY A 376 15.53 -4.21 -19.37
C GLY A 376 16.66 -4.67 -20.27
N GLN A 377 16.37 -5.22 -21.46
CA GLN A 377 17.42 -5.72 -22.34
C GLN A 377 18.32 -4.59 -22.84
N LYS A 378 19.63 -4.87 -22.87
CA LYS A 378 20.62 -4.00 -23.51
C LYS A 378 20.59 -4.16 -25.02
N ILE A 379 20.49 -3.04 -25.74
CA ILE A 379 20.35 -2.98 -27.19
C ILE A 379 21.51 -2.21 -27.81
N SER A 380 22.06 -2.73 -28.92
CA SER A 380 23.11 -2.04 -29.67
C SER A 380 22.55 -0.82 -30.41
N ILE A 381 23.18 0.33 -30.24
CA ILE A 381 22.84 1.58 -30.96
C ILE A 381 23.07 1.40 -32.46
N SER A 382 24.14 0.71 -32.87
CA SER A 382 24.53 0.57 -34.29
C SER A 382 23.42 -0.04 -35.15
N SER A 383 22.59 -0.90 -34.55
CA SER A 383 21.50 -1.61 -35.24
C SER A 383 20.12 -1.05 -34.91
N ASN A 384 20.00 -0.09 -33.97
CA ASN A 384 18.73 0.44 -33.47
C ASN A 384 18.77 1.96 -33.27
N GLN A 385 19.42 2.67 -34.19
CA GLN A 385 19.62 4.13 -34.10
C GLN A 385 18.29 4.89 -33.96
N ALA A 386 17.26 4.48 -34.69
CA ALA A 386 15.94 5.08 -34.62
C ALA A 386 15.31 4.93 -33.23
N LEU A 387 15.34 3.74 -32.64
CA LEU A 387 14.80 3.50 -31.29
C LEU A 387 15.64 4.22 -30.22
N PHE A 388 16.96 4.24 -30.36
CA PHE A 388 17.85 5.02 -29.47
C PHE A 388 17.53 6.52 -29.54
N SER A 389 17.23 7.06 -30.72
CA SER A 389 16.85 8.47 -30.86
C SER A 389 15.58 8.81 -30.06
N LEU A 390 14.70 7.83 -29.82
CA LEU A 390 13.52 7.99 -28.99
C LEU A 390 13.84 7.83 -27.49
N LEU A 391 14.42 6.70 -27.08
CA LEU A 391 14.56 6.36 -25.66
C LEU A 391 15.77 7.02 -24.99
N GLY A 392 16.82 7.32 -25.77
CA GLY A 392 18.11 7.75 -25.25
C GLY A 392 18.66 6.73 -24.25
N THR A 393 19.17 7.23 -23.13
CA THR A 393 19.66 6.42 -21.99
C THR A 393 18.71 6.45 -20.79
N SER A 394 17.44 6.80 -20.99
CA SER A 394 16.45 6.97 -19.91
C SER A 394 16.28 5.73 -19.04
N TYR A 395 16.57 4.55 -19.59
CA TYR A 395 16.48 3.25 -18.90
C TYR A 395 17.84 2.60 -18.63
N GLY A 396 18.95 3.27 -18.98
CA GLY A 396 20.30 2.75 -18.83
C GLY A 396 21.12 2.71 -20.12
N GLY A 397 22.21 1.95 -20.09
CA GLY A 397 23.24 1.88 -21.13
C GLY A 397 24.24 3.05 -21.11
N ASN A 398 25.23 2.97 -21.99
CA ASN A 398 26.35 3.93 -22.03
C ASN A 398 26.15 5.09 -23.02
N GLY A 399 25.06 5.08 -23.80
CA GLY A 399 24.72 6.12 -24.78
C GLY A 399 25.67 6.24 -25.97
N SER A 400 26.72 5.43 -26.04
CA SER A 400 27.74 5.47 -27.10
C SER A 400 27.69 4.22 -27.98
N SER A 401 27.56 3.04 -27.39
CA SER A 401 27.41 1.77 -28.10
C SER A 401 26.09 1.06 -27.80
N ASN A 402 25.48 1.33 -26.64
CA ASN A 402 24.26 0.67 -26.20
C ASN A 402 23.36 1.58 -25.36
N PHE A 403 22.09 1.21 -25.33
CA PHE A 403 21.05 1.72 -24.44
C PHE A 403 20.21 0.54 -23.93
N ASP A 404 19.51 0.74 -22.83
CA ASP A 404 18.64 -0.30 -22.26
C ASP A 404 17.16 -0.02 -22.60
N LEU A 405 16.36 -1.08 -22.70
CA LEU A 405 14.90 -0.99 -22.82
C LEU A 405 14.24 -0.79 -21.45
N PRO A 406 12.96 -0.38 -21.39
CA PRO A 406 12.21 -0.38 -20.13
C PRO A 406 12.23 -1.75 -19.45
N ASP A 407 12.35 -1.76 -18.13
CA ASP A 407 12.25 -2.96 -17.31
C ASP A 407 10.98 -2.91 -16.46
N LEU A 408 9.94 -3.60 -16.92
CA LEU A 408 8.63 -3.68 -16.26
C LEU A 408 8.43 -4.99 -15.49
N ARG A 409 9.47 -5.83 -15.37
CA ARG A 409 9.42 -7.03 -14.52
C ARG A 409 9.13 -6.61 -13.08
N ASN A 410 8.06 -7.18 -12.50
CA ASN A 410 7.53 -6.80 -11.19
C ASN A 410 7.22 -5.31 -11.00
N LYS A 411 7.10 -4.52 -12.06
CA LYS A 411 6.78 -3.09 -11.96
C LYS A 411 5.53 -2.74 -12.75
N ILE A 412 4.73 -1.85 -12.18
CA ILE A 412 3.54 -1.31 -12.83
C ILE A 412 3.94 0.04 -13.47
N PRO A 413 3.55 0.33 -14.73
CA PRO A 413 3.72 1.64 -15.33
C PRO A 413 3.04 2.74 -14.50
N LEU A 414 3.83 3.64 -13.93
CA LEU A 414 3.32 4.83 -13.26
C LEU A 414 3.38 6.00 -14.23
N CYS A 415 2.26 6.67 -14.48
CA CYS A 415 2.32 7.88 -15.28
C CYS A 415 3.02 8.98 -14.49
N VAL A 416 4.10 9.51 -15.05
CA VAL A 416 4.84 10.59 -14.41
C VAL A 416 4.08 11.92 -14.48
N SER A 417 4.29 12.77 -13.49
CA SER A 417 3.77 14.14 -13.51
C SER A 417 4.56 15.06 -14.44
N LYS A 418 5.85 14.75 -14.62
CA LYS A 418 6.79 15.45 -15.49
C LYS A 418 7.55 14.44 -16.34
N LEU A 419 7.69 14.74 -17.64
CA LEU A 419 8.38 13.87 -18.60
C LEU A 419 9.84 13.53 -18.22
N VAL A 420 10.52 14.39 -17.44
CA VAL A 420 11.89 14.15 -16.96
C VAL A 420 12.00 13.00 -15.93
N GLU A 421 10.89 12.54 -15.38
CA GLU A 421 10.83 11.43 -14.41
C GLU A 421 10.71 10.07 -15.10
N VAL A 422 10.54 10.03 -16.42
CA VAL A 422 10.46 8.77 -17.19
C VAL A 422 11.73 7.95 -17.00
N GLY A 423 11.57 6.63 -16.84
CA GLY A 423 12.67 5.70 -16.60
C GLY A 423 13.10 5.59 -15.14
N LYS A 424 12.62 6.48 -14.25
CA LYS A 424 12.84 6.34 -12.81
C LYS A 424 11.97 5.23 -12.24
N SER A 425 12.59 4.30 -11.52
CA SER A 425 11.88 3.28 -10.76
C SER A 425 11.63 3.76 -9.33
N GLY A 426 10.57 3.28 -8.70
CA GLY A 426 10.24 3.56 -7.30
C GLY A 426 9.24 2.56 -6.72
N GLY A 427 8.84 2.76 -5.47
CA GLY A 427 7.93 1.88 -4.73
C GLY A 427 8.56 0.57 -4.26
N ALA A 428 7.79 -0.26 -3.56
CA ALA A 428 8.27 -1.50 -2.95
C ALA A 428 7.21 -2.62 -3.00
N ASN A 429 7.68 -3.88 -3.00
CA ASN A 429 6.79 -5.04 -2.86
C ASN A 429 6.31 -5.21 -1.42
N THR A 430 7.22 -4.92 -0.49
CA THR A 430 7.02 -5.06 0.94
C THR A 430 7.43 -3.80 1.67
N ILE A 431 6.86 -3.58 2.84
CA ILE A 431 7.27 -2.53 3.77
C ILE A 431 7.53 -3.13 5.15
N LYS A 432 8.31 -2.43 5.96
CA LYS A 432 8.50 -2.73 7.37
C LYS A 432 7.97 -1.55 8.17
N LEU A 433 7.06 -1.80 9.10
CA LEU A 433 6.59 -0.73 10.00
C LEU A 433 7.72 -0.32 10.95
N THR A 434 7.67 0.94 11.37
CA THR A 434 8.49 1.49 12.44
C THR A 434 7.58 2.00 13.56
N SER A 435 8.13 2.26 14.75
CA SER A 435 7.37 2.86 15.85
C SER A 435 6.79 4.24 15.48
N GLU A 436 7.43 4.97 14.56
CA GLU A 436 6.94 6.25 14.04
C GLU A 436 5.66 6.10 13.21
N ASN A 437 5.48 4.96 12.53
CA ASN A 437 4.27 4.66 11.74
C ASN A 437 3.06 4.27 12.60
N LEU A 438 3.27 3.95 13.88
CA LEU A 438 2.17 3.57 14.75
C LEU A 438 1.32 4.79 15.11
N PRO A 439 -0.01 4.63 15.17
CA PRO A 439 -0.87 5.64 15.74
C PRO A 439 -0.55 5.79 17.23
N ALA A 440 -0.70 7.00 17.76
CA ALA A 440 -0.61 7.16 19.21
C ALA A 440 -1.73 6.35 19.88
N HIS A 441 -1.32 5.48 20.82
CA HIS A 441 -2.22 4.62 21.56
C HIS A 441 -1.69 4.35 22.98
N ASN A 442 -2.61 3.96 23.85
CA ASN A 442 -2.38 3.56 25.23
C ASN A 442 -3.27 2.38 25.60
N HIS A 443 -2.91 1.73 26.71
CA HIS A 443 -3.64 0.65 27.35
C HIS A 443 -4.24 1.14 28.66
N ASN A 444 -5.45 0.71 28.99
CA ASN A 444 -5.92 0.93 30.34
C ASN A 444 -5.23 -0.09 31.24
N VAL A 445 -4.38 0.40 32.13
CA VAL A 445 -3.72 -0.40 33.16
C VAL A 445 -4.64 -0.43 34.38
N GLN A 446 -4.98 -1.62 34.87
CA GLN A 446 -5.71 -1.80 36.13
C GLN A 446 -4.81 -2.52 37.13
N LEU A 447 -4.89 -2.14 38.41
CA LEU A 447 -4.11 -2.73 39.48
C LEU A 447 -5.05 -3.43 40.47
N ALA A 448 -4.80 -4.71 40.74
CA ALA A 448 -5.45 -5.38 41.85
C ALA A 448 -4.79 -4.93 43.17
N ALA A 449 -5.58 -4.29 44.04
CA ALA A 449 -5.19 -3.95 45.40
C ALA A 449 -6.13 -4.64 46.39
N ASN A 450 -5.59 -5.21 47.47
CA ASN A 450 -6.37 -5.81 48.53
C ASN A 450 -6.76 -4.75 49.59
N HIS A 451 -8.05 -4.67 49.90
CA HIS A 451 -8.60 -3.75 50.89
C HIS A 451 -8.93 -4.51 52.18
N GLY A 452 -8.00 -4.49 53.13
CA GLY A 452 -8.19 -4.97 54.50
C GLY A 452 -8.02 -6.48 54.71
N ALA A 453 -7.43 -6.86 55.84
CA ALA A 453 -7.35 -8.26 56.32
C ALA A 453 -8.72 -8.82 56.77
N ASP A 454 -9.78 -8.00 56.74
CA ASP A 454 -11.10 -8.22 57.30
C ASP A 454 -12.18 -8.55 56.26
N GLY A 455 -11.82 -8.70 54.98
CA GLY A 455 -12.69 -9.24 53.93
C GLY A 455 -13.85 -8.32 53.49
N ARG A 456 -13.82 -7.03 53.89
CA ARG A 456 -14.85 -6.05 53.54
C ARG A 456 -14.58 -5.45 52.15
N ARG A 457 -15.49 -5.70 51.21
CA ARG A 457 -15.39 -5.24 49.81
C ARG A 457 -15.87 -3.79 49.68
N VAL A 458 -15.01 -2.88 49.20
CA VAL A 458 -15.40 -1.51 48.81
C VAL A 458 -14.86 -1.24 47.40
N ASN A 459 -15.74 -0.92 46.46
CA ASN A 459 -15.34 -0.39 45.15
C ASN A 459 -15.06 1.10 45.30
N ILE A 460 -13.84 1.53 44.96
CA ILE A 460 -13.49 2.94 44.93
C ILE A 460 -12.93 3.24 43.55
N SER A 461 -13.76 3.87 42.70
CA SER A 461 -13.34 4.33 41.37
C SER A 461 -12.43 5.55 41.49
N ASP A 462 -11.46 5.70 40.58
CA ASP A 462 -10.63 6.90 40.39
C ASP A 462 -9.78 7.33 41.60
N SER A 463 -9.32 6.35 42.38
CA SER A 463 -8.59 6.53 43.65
C SER A 463 -7.07 6.45 43.51
N ILE A 464 -6.31 7.46 43.96
CA ILE A 464 -4.83 7.50 43.89
C ILE A 464 -4.21 6.83 45.13
N LEU A 465 -3.12 6.09 44.98
CA LEU A 465 -2.37 5.49 46.11
C LEU A 465 -1.81 6.60 47.02
N ASN A 466 -2.12 6.57 48.32
CA ASN A 466 -1.59 7.49 49.32
C ASN A 466 -0.44 6.83 50.11
N LYS A 467 0.54 7.62 50.57
CA LYS A 467 1.65 7.21 51.44
C LYS A 467 1.22 6.51 52.75
N ASP A 468 0.01 6.79 53.26
CA ASP A 468 -0.51 6.20 54.49
C ASP A 468 -1.06 4.83 54.14
N ALA A 469 -0.53 3.80 54.81
CA ALA A 469 -0.85 2.40 54.59
C ALA A 469 -2.33 2.19 54.22
N GLY A 470 -2.57 1.84 52.95
CA GLY A 470 -3.89 1.44 52.47
C GLY A 470 -4.93 2.55 52.34
N MET A 471 -4.56 3.83 52.39
CA MET A 471 -5.47 4.92 52.08
C MET A 471 -5.38 5.32 50.61
N PHE A 472 -6.53 5.68 50.04
CA PHE A 472 -6.63 6.26 48.71
C PHE A 472 -6.93 7.75 48.83
N SER A 473 -6.30 8.57 47.99
CA SER A 473 -6.51 10.02 47.93
C SER A 473 -7.37 10.41 46.73
N THR A 474 -8.09 11.52 46.87
CA THR A 474 -8.81 12.20 45.78
C THR A 474 -8.09 13.46 45.29
N LYS A 475 -6.86 13.72 45.78
CA LYS A 475 -6.05 14.89 45.41
C LYS A 475 -4.78 14.47 44.65
N GLU A 476 -4.50 15.19 43.57
CA GLU A 476 -3.31 15.02 42.72
C GLU A 476 -2.10 15.80 43.28
N THR A 477 -0.88 15.26 43.09
CA THR A 477 0.41 15.91 43.40
C THR A 477 1.42 15.63 42.28
N GLU A 478 2.36 16.54 42.00
CA GLU A 478 3.26 16.41 40.83
C GLU A 478 4.29 15.24 40.93
N ASN A 479 4.17 14.29 39.98
CA ASN A 479 5.16 13.39 39.34
C ASN A 479 6.02 12.40 40.17
N THR A 480 5.73 11.09 40.02
CA THR A 480 6.70 9.98 40.21
C THR A 480 6.70 9.08 38.95
N TYR A 481 7.87 8.80 38.36
CA TYR A 481 8.02 7.95 37.16
C TYR A 481 8.34 6.52 37.57
N LEU A 482 7.63 5.53 37.03
CA LEU A 482 7.99 4.11 37.14
C LEU A 482 8.60 3.63 35.83
N ALA A 483 9.59 2.75 35.96
CA ALA A 483 10.41 2.29 34.86
C ALA A 483 9.55 1.74 33.70
N GLY A 484 9.88 2.19 32.48
CA GLY A 484 9.19 1.81 31.26
C GLY A 484 9.20 0.30 31.02
N ILE A 485 8.11 -0.20 30.46
CA ILE A 485 7.94 -1.62 30.16
C ILE A 485 8.71 -1.92 28.87
N LYS A 486 9.62 -2.89 28.95
CA LYS A 486 10.17 -3.56 27.76
C LYS A 486 9.60 -4.98 27.73
N GLU A 487 8.90 -5.31 26.64
CA GLU A 487 8.94 -6.58 25.87
C GLU A 487 7.58 -7.14 25.41
N HIS A 488 7.55 -7.47 24.11
CA HIS A 488 7.36 -8.82 23.54
C HIS A 488 8.31 -8.88 22.32
N GLU A 489 8.75 -10.06 21.83
CA GLU A 489 9.61 -10.13 20.62
C GLU A 489 8.83 -9.66 19.37
N PHE A 490 8.80 -8.35 19.17
CA PHE A 490 8.33 -7.73 17.95
C PHE A 490 9.38 -7.95 16.87
N VAL A 491 9.12 -8.91 15.98
CA VAL A 491 10.03 -9.22 14.88
C VAL A 491 9.98 -8.10 13.82
N GLY A 492 8.86 -7.37 13.74
CA GLY A 492 8.60 -6.35 12.73
C GLY A 492 8.68 -6.94 11.34
N GLN A 493 8.01 -8.06 11.07
CA GLN A 493 8.07 -8.71 9.77
C GLN A 493 7.62 -7.79 8.64
N GLU A 494 8.17 -8.06 7.45
CA GLU A 494 7.75 -7.39 6.24
C GLU A 494 6.28 -7.66 5.90
N ILE A 495 5.61 -6.63 5.39
CA ILE A 495 4.22 -6.64 4.98
C ILE A 495 4.19 -6.55 3.46
N ASP A 496 3.62 -7.54 2.79
CA ASP A 496 3.38 -7.49 1.34
C ASP A 496 2.28 -6.47 1.03
N ILE A 497 2.64 -5.43 0.28
CA ILE A 497 1.75 -4.34 -0.12
C ILE A 497 1.35 -4.42 -1.59
N ARG A 498 1.69 -5.51 -2.30
CA ARG A 498 1.34 -5.64 -3.70
C ARG A 498 -0.17 -5.63 -3.89
N ASN A 499 -0.64 -4.70 -4.71
CA ASN A 499 -2.03 -4.59 -5.10
C ASN A 499 -2.47 -5.77 -5.97
N PRO A 500 -3.77 -6.02 -6.16
CA PRO A 500 -4.21 -7.13 -6.98
C PRO A 500 -3.70 -6.95 -8.40
N PHE A 501 -2.96 -7.95 -8.89
CA PHE A 501 -2.41 -7.91 -10.23
C PHE A 501 -2.78 -9.17 -11.02
N LEU A 502 -2.59 -9.06 -12.34
CA LEU A 502 -2.56 -10.18 -13.27
C LEU A 502 -1.27 -10.10 -14.08
N GLY A 503 -0.55 -11.22 -14.17
CA GLY A 503 0.60 -11.35 -15.05
C GLY A 503 0.19 -11.23 -16.52
N ILE A 504 0.59 -10.15 -17.21
CA ILE A 504 0.42 -9.91 -18.65
C ILE A 504 1.72 -9.31 -19.19
N ASN A 505 2.10 -9.67 -20.41
CA ASN A 505 3.34 -9.17 -21.00
C ASN A 505 3.20 -7.71 -21.45
N TYR A 506 4.16 -6.86 -21.08
CA TYR A 506 4.39 -5.60 -21.79
C TYR A 506 5.41 -5.84 -22.89
N LEU A 507 5.07 -5.46 -24.12
CA LEU A 507 5.96 -5.58 -25.26
C LEU A 507 6.22 -4.19 -25.85
N ILE A 508 7.47 -3.88 -26.16
CA ILE A 508 7.88 -2.65 -26.84
C ILE A 508 8.18 -2.92 -28.32
N CYS A 509 7.66 -2.05 -29.20
CA CYS A 509 7.95 -2.10 -30.64
C CYS A 509 9.40 -1.65 -30.90
N ILE A 510 10.23 -2.57 -31.43
CA ILE A 510 11.64 -2.29 -31.75
C ILE A 510 11.90 -2.12 -33.25
N ASN A 511 10.91 -2.44 -34.09
CA ASN A 511 10.97 -2.27 -35.53
C ASN A 511 9.61 -1.80 -36.05
N GLY A 512 9.48 -0.55 -36.43
CA GLY A 512 8.17 0.00 -36.75
C GLY A 512 8.25 1.41 -37.30
N THR A 513 7.09 2.01 -37.52
CA THR A 513 7.01 3.35 -38.11
C THR A 513 7.51 4.38 -37.11
N PHE A 514 8.47 5.21 -37.51
CA PHE A 514 8.97 6.29 -36.66
C PHE A 514 7.85 7.30 -36.36
N PRO A 515 7.68 7.75 -35.10
CA PRO A 515 6.61 8.68 -34.75
C PRO A 515 6.80 10.05 -35.45
N ILE A 516 5.82 10.46 -36.24
CA ILE A 516 5.80 11.74 -36.96
C ILE A 516 5.33 12.85 -36.00
N ARG A 517 5.91 14.05 -36.08
CA ARG A 517 5.55 15.20 -35.24
C ARG A 517 4.24 15.86 -35.68
N PRO A 518 3.48 16.51 -34.77
CA PRO A 518 2.41 17.43 -35.16
C PRO A 518 2.99 18.52 -36.05
N THR A 519 2.43 18.72 -37.25
CA THR A 519 2.70 19.91 -38.06
C THR A 519 2.01 21.10 -37.39
N HIS A 520 2.79 22.13 -37.06
CA HIS A 520 2.29 23.37 -36.45
C HIS A 520 1.27 24.09 -37.33
#